data_AF-A0A975XR14-F1
#
_entry.id   AF-A0A975XR14-F1
#
_cell.length_a   1.000
_cell.length_b   1.000
_cell.length_c   1.000
_cell.angle_alpha   90.00
_cell.angle_beta   90.00
_cell.angle_gamma   90.00
#
_symmetry.space_group_name_H-M   'P 1'
#
loop_
_entity.id
_entity.type
_entity.pdbx_description
1 polymer ?
#
loop_
_entity_poly.entity_id
_entity_poly.type
_entity_poly.pdbx_seq_one_letter_code
_entity_poly.pdbx_strand_id
1 'polypeptide(L)'
;MKHPFRPAVTVWAIVAVVAVAAGVSGCSQVAALAPVGGNTITEIRYAANDVLVSAGIDILTAPVCASTAGGVTCSGQTASGEPIAVTTTDAALTTIDVTVGSKTVYSGSVSDVLDAAARATK
;
A
#
# COMPACT_ATOMS: atom_id res chain seq x y z
N MET A 1 69.75 -0.46 22.35
CA MET A 1 69.13 0.45 21.36
C MET A 1 67.84 -0.19 20.86
N LYS A 2 66.72 0.52 21.00
CA LYS A 2 65.35 0.16 20.62
C LYS A 2 65.11 0.55 19.16
N HIS A 3 64.46 -0.30 18.34
CA HIS A 3 63.65 0.06 17.15
C HIS A 3 62.95 -1.22 16.63
N PRO A 4 61.82 -1.13 15.90
CA PRO A 4 60.57 -0.51 16.31
C PRO A 4 59.35 -1.44 16.08
N PHE A 5 58.33 -1.21 16.89
CA PHE A 5 56.96 -1.70 16.71
C PHE A 5 56.49 -1.40 15.27
N ARG A 6 56.00 -2.40 14.52
CA ARG A 6 55.37 -2.23 13.20
C ARG A 6 53.84 -2.33 13.33
N PRO A 7 53.12 -1.31 13.86
CA PRO A 7 51.67 -1.36 13.98
C PRO A 7 50.93 -1.02 12.68
N ALA A 8 51.64 -0.49 11.67
CA ALA A 8 51.01 0.17 10.53
C ALA A 8 50.32 -0.79 9.55
N VAL A 9 50.80 -2.02 9.36
CA VAL A 9 50.26 -2.92 8.31
C VAL A 9 48.85 -3.40 8.64
N THR A 10 48.54 -3.61 9.92
CA THR A 10 47.24 -4.10 10.38
C THR A 10 46.14 -3.05 10.27
N VAL A 11 46.47 -1.77 10.44
CA VAL A 11 45.51 -0.66 10.42
C VAL A 11 44.90 -0.47 9.02
N TRP A 12 45.71 -0.62 7.97
CA TRP A 12 45.25 -0.42 6.58
C TRP A 12 44.30 -1.52 6.10
N ALA A 13 44.50 -2.77 6.55
CA ALA A 13 43.60 -3.88 6.22
C ALA A 13 42.21 -3.71 6.87
N ILE A 14 42.16 -3.18 8.09
CA ILE A 14 40.89 -2.94 8.81
C ILE A 14 40.10 -1.80 8.16
N VAL A 15 40.78 -0.72 7.74
CA VAL A 15 40.12 0.40 7.04
C VAL A 15 39.49 -0.04 5.72
N ALA A 16 40.15 -0.91 4.96
CA ALA A 16 39.62 -1.42 3.70
C ALA A 16 38.35 -2.28 3.91
N VAL A 17 38.29 -3.10 4.96
CA VAL A 17 37.12 -3.94 5.26
C VAL A 17 35.94 -3.10 5.75
N VAL A 18 36.18 -2.08 6.58
CA VAL A 18 35.12 -1.16 7.05
C VAL A 18 34.55 -0.32 5.90
N ALA A 19 35.39 0.11 4.95
CA ALA A 19 34.95 0.86 3.77
C ALA A 19 34.05 0.02 2.83
N VAL A 20 34.31 -1.28 2.69
CA VAL A 20 33.47 -2.19 1.89
C VAL A 20 32.15 -2.49 2.61
N ALA A 21 32.15 -2.66 3.94
CA ALA A 21 30.93 -2.91 4.72
C ALA A 21 29.97 -1.70 4.73
N ALA A 22 30.49 -0.47 4.67
CA ALA A 22 29.69 0.75 4.60
C ALA A 22 29.02 0.97 3.23
N GLY A 23 29.46 0.27 2.17
CA GLY A 23 28.91 0.39 0.82
C GLY A 23 27.66 -0.47 0.56
N VAL A 24 27.34 -1.44 1.41
CA VAL A 24 26.26 -2.43 1.16
C VAL A 24 24.98 -2.13 1.96
N SER A 25 24.97 -1.14 2.86
CA SER A 25 23.75 -0.73 3.59
C SER A 25 22.83 0.20 2.80
N GLY A 26 23.13 0.47 1.52
CA GLY A 26 22.36 1.34 0.62
C GLY A 26 21.23 0.63 -0.12
N CYS A 27 20.40 -0.15 0.57
CA CYS A 27 19.12 -0.67 0.05
C CYS A 27 18.08 0.46 -0.07
N SER A 28 18.38 1.53 -0.80
CA SER A 28 17.44 2.62 -1.06
C SER A 28 16.38 2.23 -2.12
N GLN A 29 15.90 0.99 -2.09
CA GLN A 29 14.75 0.54 -2.87
C GLN A 29 13.43 1.12 -2.35
N VAL A 30 13.43 1.88 -1.25
CA VAL A 30 12.23 2.53 -0.70
C VAL A 30 11.61 3.53 -1.68
N ALA A 31 12.40 4.09 -2.61
CA ALA A 31 11.89 5.05 -3.61
C ALA A 31 11.38 4.38 -4.90
N ALA A 32 11.50 3.06 -5.06
CA ALA A 32 11.16 2.35 -6.30
C ALA A 32 9.89 1.49 -6.20
N LEU A 33 9.24 1.45 -5.05
CA LEU A 33 7.85 0.98 -4.95
C LEU A 33 6.96 2.11 -5.49
N ALA A 34 6.88 2.22 -6.81
CA ALA A 34 5.77 2.93 -7.43
C ALA A 34 4.46 2.38 -6.84
N PRO A 35 3.43 3.20 -6.59
CA PRO A 35 2.15 2.72 -6.09
C PRO A 35 1.71 1.54 -6.97
N VAL A 36 1.41 0.38 -6.38
CA VAL A 36 0.95 -0.82 -7.09
C VAL A 36 -0.46 -0.67 -7.72
N GLY A 37 -0.93 0.57 -7.81
CA GLY A 37 -2.20 1.03 -8.34
C GLY A 37 -2.07 1.66 -9.72
N GLY A 38 -1.41 1.01 -10.68
CA GLY A 38 -1.24 1.60 -12.04
C GLY A 38 -2.54 1.89 -12.82
N ASN A 39 -3.71 1.62 -12.25
CA ASN A 39 -5.02 1.92 -12.84
C ASN A 39 -6.02 2.32 -11.73
N THR A 40 -6.63 3.51 -11.86
CA THR A 40 -7.59 4.08 -10.91
C THR A 40 -8.76 3.14 -10.56
N ILE A 41 -9.29 2.38 -11.54
CA ILE A 41 -10.36 1.41 -11.27
C ILE A 41 -9.88 0.31 -10.32
N THR A 42 -8.62 -0.10 -10.50
CA THR A 42 -8.00 -1.15 -9.67
C THR A 42 -7.70 -0.63 -8.28
N GLU A 43 -7.24 0.62 -8.14
CA GLU A 43 -7.05 1.30 -6.86
C GLU A 43 -8.34 1.40 -6.07
N ILE A 44 -9.42 1.86 -6.71
CA ILE A 44 -10.75 1.94 -6.09
C ILE A 44 -11.23 0.57 -5.62
N ARG A 45 -11.01 -0.48 -6.42
CA ARG A 45 -11.34 -1.85 -6.03
C ARG A 45 -10.55 -2.29 -4.79
N TYR A 46 -9.26 -2.00 -4.74
CA TYR A 46 -8.43 -2.36 -3.59
C TYR A 46 -8.86 -1.59 -2.34
N ALA A 47 -9.07 -0.28 -2.44
CA ALA A 47 -9.58 0.52 -1.33
C ALA A 47 -10.94 0.01 -0.83
N ALA A 48 -11.87 -0.34 -1.73
CA ALA A 48 -13.14 -0.93 -1.35
C ALA A 48 -12.96 -2.26 -0.59
N ASN A 49 -12.10 -3.15 -1.08
CA ASN A 49 -11.81 -4.41 -0.39
C ASN A 49 -11.20 -4.18 1.00
N ASP A 50 -10.25 -3.24 1.11
CA ASP A 50 -9.59 -2.93 2.38
C ASP A 50 -10.57 -2.32 3.38
N VAL A 51 -11.49 -1.45 2.94
CA VAL A 51 -12.61 -0.95 3.77
C VAL A 51 -13.46 -2.10 4.29
N LEU A 52 -13.89 -3.02 3.42
CA LEU A 52 -14.78 -4.11 3.80
C LEU A 52 -14.10 -5.07 4.78
N VAL A 53 -12.86 -5.46 4.49
CA VAL A 53 -12.09 -6.37 5.35
C VAL A 53 -11.75 -5.72 6.68
N SER A 54 -11.33 -4.45 6.70
CA SER A 54 -11.06 -3.72 7.95
C SER A 54 -12.31 -3.51 8.81
N ALA A 55 -13.49 -3.41 8.18
CA ALA A 55 -14.78 -3.38 8.86
C ALA A 55 -15.27 -4.77 9.32
N GLY A 56 -14.54 -5.85 9.05
CA GLY A 56 -14.92 -7.22 9.41
C GLY A 56 -16.11 -7.77 8.62
N ILE A 57 -16.30 -7.29 7.39
CA ILE A 57 -17.40 -7.70 6.52
C ILE A 57 -16.95 -8.86 5.64
N ASP A 58 -17.58 -10.02 5.82
CA ASP A 58 -17.31 -11.20 5.00
C ASP A 58 -17.85 -11.01 3.58
N ILE A 59 -16.98 -11.19 2.59
CA ILE A 59 -17.27 -10.97 1.17
C ILE A 59 -17.52 -12.32 0.50
N LEU A 60 -18.67 -12.48 -0.17
CA LEU A 60 -18.95 -13.63 -1.03
C LEU A 60 -18.45 -13.39 -2.45
N THR A 61 -18.83 -12.23 -3.00
CA THR A 61 -18.41 -11.79 -4.33
C THR A 61 -17.71 -10.45 -4.16
N ALA A 62 -16.40 -10.43 -4.43
CA ALA A 62 -15.61 -9.21 -4.37
C ALA A 62 -16.15 -8.14 -5.31
N PRO A 63 -16.12 -6.85 -4.94
CA PRO A 63 -16.50 -5.75 -5.80
C PRO A 63 -15.81 -5.81 -7.16
N VAL A 64 -16.62 -5.83 -8.22
CA VAL A 64 -16.16 -5.67 -9.60
C VAL A 64 -16.49 -4.25 -10.04
N CYS A 65 -15.48 -3.53 -10.52
CA CYS A 65 -15.60 -2.11 -10.85
C CYS A 65 -15.65 -1.88 -12.37
N ALA A 66 -16.42 -0.87 -12.78
CA ALA A 66 -16.52 -0.40 -14.16
C ALA A 66 -16.56 1.13 -14.22
N SER A 67 -16.04 1.68 -15.32
CA SER A 67 -16.23 3.10 -15.61
C SER A 67 -17.65 3.37 -16.11
N THR A 68 -18.18 4.51 -15.71
CA THR A 68 -19.47 5.05 -16.11
C THR A 68 -19.29 6.49 -16.61
N ALA A 69 -20.35 7.11 -17.14
CA ALA A 69 -20.29 8.50 -17.57
C ALA A 69 -19.97 9.48 -16.42
N GLY A 70 -20.26 9.11 -15.17
CA GLY A 70 -20.11 9.96 -13.98
C GLY A 70 -18.97 9.56 -13.04
N GLY A 71 -18.14 8.57 -13.40
CA GLY A 71 -17.04 8.08 -12.56
C GLY A 71 -16.93 6.57 -12.56
N VAL A 72 -16.52 5.97 -11.44
CA VAL A 72 -16.38 4.51 -11.29
C VAL A 72 -17.43 3.99 -10.34
N THR A 73 -18.05 2.87 -10.70
CA THR A 73 -18.95 2.13 -9.82
C THR A 73 -18.47 0.71 -9.65
N CYS A 74 -18.62 0.15 -8.45
CA CYS A 74 -18.35 -1.25 -8.19
C CYS A 74 -19.55 -1.93 -7.52
N SER A 75 -19.72 -3.22 -7.81
CA SER A 75 -20.77 -4.02 -7.21
C SER A 75 -20.25 -5.39 -6.80
N GLY A 76 -20.72 -5.86 -5.65
CA GLY A 76 -20.38 -7.16 -5.07
C GLY A 76 -21.47 -7.62 -4.11
N GLN A 77 -21.15 -8.63 -3.31
CA GLN A 77 -22.09 -9.20 -2.35
C GLN A 77 -21.36 -9.74 -1.11
N THR A 78 -21.94 -9.53 0.07
CA THR A 78 -21.44 -10.12 1.32
C THR A 78 -21.79 -11.60 1.42
N ALA A 79 -21.17 -12.32 2.37
CA ALA A 79 -21.53 -13.69 2.72
C ALA A 79 -22.97 -13.84 3.24
N SER A 80 -23.53 -12.78 3.84
CA SER A 80 -24.94 -12.72 4.26
C SER A 80 -25.91 -12.46 3.10
N GLY A 81 -25.39 -12.19 1.90
CA GLY A 81 -26.19 -11.91 0.70
C GLY A 81 -26.55 -10.44 0.50
N GLU A 82 -26.06 -9.53 1.35
CA GLU A 82 -26.30 -8.09 1.21
C GLU A 82 -25.49 -7.50 0.04
N PRO A 83 -26.07 -6.57 -0.73
CA PRO A 83 -25.36 -5.94 -1.83
C PRO A 83 -24.25 -5.04 -1.30
N ILE A 84 -23.08 -5.13 -1.92
CA ILE A 84 -21.99 -4.18 -1.73
C ILE A 84 -22.01 -3.22 -2.92
N ALA A 85 -22.00 -1.91 -2.66
CA ALA A 85 -21.86 -0.91 -3.72
C ALA A 85 -20.76 0.09 -3.38
N VAL A 86 -20.02 0.49 -4.42
CA VAL A 86 -18.98 1.51 -4.34
C VAL A 86 -19.21 2.52 -5.45
N THR A 87 -19.13 3.80 -5.12
CA THR A 87 -19.25 4.88 -6.11
C THR A 87 -18.23 5.97 -5.84
N THR A 88 -17.56 6.45 -6.88
CA THR A 88 -16.77 7.68 -6.77
C THR A 88 -17.67 8.88 -6.61
N THR A 89 -17.32 9.79 -5.70
CA THR A 89 -18.14 10.97 -5.37
C THR A 89 -17.57 12.27 -5.91
N ASP A 90 -16.37 12.23 -6.49
CA ASP A 90 -15.67 13.38 -7.06
C ASP A 90 -15.17 13.09 -8.50
N ALA A 91 -15.01 14.16 -9.29
CA ALA A 91 -14.56 14.05 -10.67
C ALA A 91 -13.10 13.61 -10.82
N ALA A 92 -12.27 13.79 -9.78
CA ALA A 92 -10.89 13.33 -9.78
C ALA A 92 -10.77 11.84 -9.41
N LEU A 93 -11.87 11.18 -9.05
CA LEU A 93 -11.94 9.76 -8.66
C LEU A 93 -11.08 9.45 -7.44
N THR A 94 -10.94 10.41 -6.54
CA THR A 94 -10.10 10.32 -5.34
C THR A 94 -10.90 9.99 -4.08
N THR A 95 -12.22 10.12 -4.14
CA THR A 95 -13.15 9.91 -3.03
C THR A 95 -14.19 8.87 -3.41
N ILE A 96 -14.47 7.94 -2.49
CA ILE A 96 -15.46 6.88 -2.67
C ILE A 96 -16.43 6.82 -1.50
N ASP A 97 -17.66 6.43 -1.82
CA ASP A 97 -18.62 5.88 -0.87
C ASP A 97 -18.65 4.36 -1.01
N VAL A 98 -18.61 3.66 0.12
CA VAL A 98 -18.77 2.20 0.20
C VAL A 98 -19.99 1.90 1.06
N THR A 99 -20.94 1.16 0.51
CA THR A 99 -22.16 0.75 1.20
C THR A 99 -22.32 -0.77 1.23
N VAL A 100 -22.99 -1.25 2.28
CA VAL A 100 -23.50 -2.61 2.41
C VAL A 100 -24.97 -2.53 2.75
N GLY A 101 -25.83 -3.08 1.88
CA GLY A 101 -27.26 -2.86 1.96
C GLY A 101 -27.58 -1.37 1.86
N SER A 102 -28.23 -0.81 2.89
CA SER A 102 -28.54 0.62 3.00
C SER A 102 -27.56 1.41 3.87
N LYS A 103 -26.53 0.75 4.44
CA LYS A 103 -25.60 1.38 5.36
C LYS A 103 -24.34 1.84 4.63
N THR A 104 -23.95 3.10 4.81
CA THR A 104 -22.62 3.58 4.45
C THR A 104 -21.60 3.05 5.46
N VAL A 105 -20.65 2.28 4.97
CA VAL A 105 -19.54 1.72 5.75
C VAL A 105 -18.33 2.66 5.70
N TYR A 106 -18.16 3.37 4.59
CA TYR A 106 -17.09 4.35 4.41
C TYR A 106 -17.49 5.44 3.43
N SER A 107 -16.99 6.65 3.67
CA SER A 107 -17.09 7.80 2.76
C SER A 107 -15.83 8.63 2.94
N GLY A 108 -14.98 8.71 1.92
CA GLY A 108 -13.69 9.38 2.05
C GLY A 108 -12.67 9.03 0.97
N SER A 109 -11.42 9.39 1.24
CA SER A 109 -10.31 9.30 0.29
C SER A 109 -9.86 7.85 0.02
N VAL A 110 -9.70 7.52 -1.26
CA VAL A 110 -9.07 6.27 -1.71
C VAL A 110 -7.65 6.16 -1.19
N SER A 111 -6.86 7.24 -1.22
CA SER A 111 -5.45 7.21 -0.80
C SER A 111 -5.32 6.91 0.69
N ASP A 112 -6.20 7.46 1.53
CA ASP A 112 -6.14 7.28 2.97
C ASP A 112 -6.34 5.80 3.35
N VAL A 113 -7.24 5.12 2.65
CA VAL A 113 -7.49 3.68 2.83
C VAL A 113 -6.26 2.88 2.41
N LEU A 114 -5.75 3.09 1.20
CA LEU A 114 -4.60 2.34 0.67
C LEU A 114 -3.35 2.54 1.52
N ASP A 115 -3.11 3.77 1.96
CA ASP A 115 -2.01 4.12 2.85
C ASP A 115 -2.15 3.47 4.23
N ALA A 116 -3.37 3.41 4.77
CA ALA A 116 -3.63 2.71 6.02
C ALA A 116 -3.38 1.20 5.89
N ALA A 117 -3.85 0.58 4.81
CA ALA A 117 -3.63 -0.83 4.52
C ALA A 117 -2.14 -1.16 4.35
N ALA A 118 -1.39 -0.32 3.63
CA ALA A 118 0.06 -0.48 3.47
C ALA A 118 0.81 -0.45 4.81
N ARG A 119 0.34 0.32 5.80
CA ARG A 119 0.93 0.41 7.14
C ARG A 119 0.56 -0.74 8.07
N ALA A 120 -0.51 -1.48 7.80
CA ALA A 120 -1.08 -2.49 8.70
C ALA A 120 -0.27 -3.81 8.80
N THR A 121 0.79 -3.98 7.99
CA THR A 121 1.58 -5.23 7.90
C THR A 121 2.81 -5.29 8.83
N LYS A 122 2.81 -4.54 9.95
CA LYS A 122 3.90 -4.56 10.95
C LYS A 122 3.59 -5.41 12.17
#